data_AF-A0A5E6MGZ2-F1
#
_entry.id   AF-A0A5E6MGZ2-F1
#
_cell.length_a   1.000
_cell.length_b   1.000
_cell.length_c   1.000
_cell.angle_alpha   90.00
_cell.angle_beta   90.00
_cell.angle_gamma   90.00
#
_symmetry.space_group_name_H-M   'P 1'
#
loop_
_entity.id
_entity.type
_entity.pdbx_description
1 polymer ?
#
loop_
_entity_poly.entity_id
_entity_poly.type
_entity_poly.pdbx_seq_one_letter_code
_entity_poly.pdbx_strand_id
1 'polypeptide(L)'
;MVVEVAGEDPFVCPECGSELQPERRPKARGRKKLLLLFAFVAALCLLGVGSYFALGPFVAALLAPKKPEIGERVVDGGSPPGGTRIVEPPPERKPTLAEAEVALRKELPRGISLVSLKSNEERKNADGSWNETYDATVVAESDQYWVPIADLDAANLTKRLSEIPAPERSWARRHLKDLILTQDQAPGQEYLFHRKKPLASLTPGTPFPFAWKAVATLGEGGSWKFVSTTPLPFTAPAPSEGGADMRVVLRSSPELEQAQLLEEQRWDRFVQHLKEIEREARARYAEVMENAPSRVRRPDVFRAGSGGPTTMGEGAGIGAAGGALGGAMFGGGEGAAIGAGLGALFGALGGGIYSHQKQQKQYEAALAERRSYERQASAAERNAREHLLLEYEQELQEQAQQRLSLLAGGSGGSSNGSPGGGNSNNPGGGPPAMPAFPSDGSGPPPMPPVPTQEPYGAAPSAGNPPAPFGSGSPFSSPDNGGPPPPPPPPPE
;
A
#
# COMPACT_ATOMS: atom_id res chain seq x y z
N MET A 1 20.51 -33.29 -3.81
CA MET A 1 21.31 -34.13 -2.90
C MET A 1 20.72 -33.96 -1.50
N VAL A 2 20.20 -35.02 -0.92
CA VAL A 2 19.67 -35.01 0.46
C VAL A 2 20.78 -35.59 1.33
N VAL A 3 21.32 -34.78 2.23
CA VAL A 3 22.35 -35.20 3.19
C VAL A 3 21.64 -35.34 4.52
N GLU A 4 21.48 -36.58 4.99
CA GLU A 4 21.06 -36.87 6.37
C GLU A 4 22.27 -36.66 7.28
N VAL A 5 22.19 -35.67 8.17
CA VAL A 5 23.20 -35.43 9.21
C VAL A 5 22.66 -35.98 10.53
N ALA A 6 23.34 -36.99 11.06
CA ALA A 6 23.13 -37.52 12.39
C ALA A 6 24.10 -36.85 13.37
N GLY A 7 23.60 -35.99 14.26
CA GLY A 7 24.39 -35.38 15.33
C GLY A 7 23.72 -34.12 15.88
N GLU A 8 23.56 -34.04 17.20
CA GLU A 8 22.90 -32.96 17.95
C GLU A 8 23.74 -31.66 18.03
N ASP A 9 24.47 -31.31 16.97
CA ASP A 9 25.25 -30.07 16.93
C ASP A 9 24.42 -28.93 16.30
N PRO A 10 24.46 -27.71 16.88
CA PRO A 10 23.72 -26.58 16.34
C PRO A 10 24.22 -26.23 14.94
N PHE A 11 23.30 -26.30 13.97
CA PHE A 11 23.60 -25.97 12.58
C PHE A 11 23.70 -24.45 12.42
N VAL A 12 24.92 -23.96 12.20
CA VAL A 12 25.20 -22.56 11.85
C VAL A 12 25.24 -22.45 10.33
N CYS A 13 24.34 -21.65 9.75
CA CYS A 13 24.32 -21.43 8.31
C CYS A 13 25.60 -20.69 7.87
N PRO A 14 26.42 -21.25 6.96
CA PRO A 14 27.72 -20.68 6.60
C PRO A 14 27.64 -19.34 5.85
N GLU A 15 26.49 -18.99 5.27
CA GLU A 15 26.33 -17.75 4.49
C GLU A 15 25.83 -16.56 5.31
N CYS A 16 25.17 -16.78 6.45
CA CYS A 16 24.54 -15.71 7.21
C CYS A 16 24.83 -15.74 8.73
N GLY A 17 25.53 -16.75 9.25
CA GLY A 17 25.92 -16.84 10.65
C GLY A 17 24.77 -16.92 11.65
N SER A 18 23.53 -17.10 11.18
CA SER A 18 22.36 -17.24 12.05
C SER A 18 22.30 -18.65 12.64
N GLU A 19 22.40 -18.76 13.96
CA GLU A 19 22.07 -19.98 14.70
C GLU A 19 20.56 -20.24 14.58
N LEU A 20 20.20 -21.36 13.94
CA LEU A 20 18.83 -21.87 13.98
C LEU A 20 18.59 -22.48 15.36
N GLN A 21 17.99 -21.73 16.27
CA GLN A 21 17.52 -22.30 17.54
C GLN A 21 16.48 -23.40 17.24
N PRO A 22 16.60 -24.59 17.85
CA PRO A 22 15.63 -25.66 17.66
C PRO A 22 14.25 -25.17 18.11
N GLU A 23 13.31 -25.20 17.17
CA GLU A 23 11.94 -24.77 17.34
C GLU A 23 11.33 -25.49 18.55
N ARG A 24 11.07 -24.73 19.64
CA ARG A 24 10.40 -25.26 20.83
C ARG A 24 9.00 -25.73 20.43
N ARG A 25 8.84 -27.03 20.19
CA ARG A 25 7.55 -27.68 19.95
C ARG A 25 6.53 -27.18 20.98
N PRO A 26 5.44 -26.49 20.57
CA PRO A 26 4.42 -26.06 21.49
C PRO A 26 3.76 -27.30 22.11
N LYS A 27 3.78 -27.38 23.46
CA LYS A 27 3.16 -28.46 24.22
C LYS A 27 1.72 -28.67 23.75
N ALA A 28 1.39 -29.92 23.42
CA ALA A 28 0.11 -30.41 22.89
C ALA A 28 -1.07 -30.30 23.89
N ARG A 29 -1.32 -29.12 24.47
CA ARG A 29 -2.49 -28.84 25.32
C ARG A 29 -3.65 -28.17 24.57
N GLY A 30 -3.45 -27.69 23.34
CA GLY A 30 -4.47 -27.00 22.54
C GLY A 30 -5.47 -27.91 21.80
N ARG A 31 -5.06 -29.13 21.41
CA ARG A 31 -5.90 -30.00 20.54
C ARG A 31 -7.17 -30.54 21.23
N LYS A 32 -7.15 -30.75 22.55
CA LYS A 32 -8.34 -31.24 23.28
C LYS A 32 -9.44 -30.18 23.40
N LYS A 33 -9.08 -28.89 23.51
CA LYS A 33 -10.06 -27.81 23.57
C LYS A 33 -10.72 -27.57 22.20
N LEU A 34 -9.96 -27.70 21.11
CA LEU A 34 -10.49 -27.54 19.76
C LEU A 34 -11.49 -28.66 19.40
N LEU A 35 -11.17 -29.91 19.75
CA LEU A 35 -12.07 -31.06 19.54
C LEU A 35 -13.36 -30.96 20.36
N LEU A 36 -13.30 -30.49 21.61
CA LEU A 36 -14.50 -30.24 22.42
C LEU A 36 -15.38 -29.15 21.83
N LEU A 37 -14.79 -28.10 21.28
CA LEU A 37 -15.54 -27.00 20.67
C LEU A 37 -16.22 -27.44 19.36
N PHE A 38 -15.54 -28.25 18.53
CA PHE A 38 -16.15 -28.87 17.35
C PHE A 38 -17.29 -29.83 17.70
N ALA A 39 -17.13 -30.65 18.74
CA ALA A 39 -18.20 -31.54 19.20
C ALA A 39 -19.41 -30.77 19.73
N PHE A 40 -19.19 -29.64 20.43
CA PHE A 40 -20.27 -28.81 20.97
C PHE A 40 -21.03 -28.07 19.85
N VAL A 41 -20.32 -27.55 18.85
CA VAL A 41 -20.95 -26.92 17.67
C VAL A 41 -21.74 -27.95 16.85
N ALA A 42 -21.19 -29.16 16.65
CA ALA A 42 -21.92 -30.23 15.97
C ALA A 42 -23.19 -30.67 16.73
N ALA A 43 -23.13 -30.73 18.07
CA ALA A 43 -24.29 -31.02 18.91
C ALA A 43 -25.36 -29.92 18.84
N LEU A 44 -24.96 -28.65 18.80
CA LEU A 44 -25.88 -27.52 18.62
C LEU A 44 -26.52 -27.52 17.22
N CYS A 45 -25.78 -27.86 16.17
CA CYS A 45 -26.33 -28.00 14.83
C CYS A 45 -27.36 -29.14 14.76
N LEU A 46 -27.10 -30.28 15.40
CA LEU A 46 -28.06 -31.39 15.44
C LEU A 46 -29.33 -31.04 16.25
N LEU A 47 -29.22 -30.21 17.29
CA LEU A 47 -30.38 -29.72 18.04
C LEU A 47 -31.16 -28.62 17.31
N GLY A 48 -30.51 -27.82 16.47
CA GLY A 48 -31.14 -26.73 15.71
C GLY A 48 -31.87 -27.14 14.43
N VAL A 49 -31.52 -28.29 13.83
CA VAL A 49 -32.16 -28.77 12.58
C VAL A 49 -33.58 -29.29 12.82
N GLY A 50 -33.96 -29.60 14.06
CA GLY A 50 -35.31 -30.04 14.42
C GLY A 50 -36.38 -28.93 14.40
N SER A 51 -36.01 -27.64 14.46
CA SER A 51 -36.99 -26.54 14.53
C SER A 51 -37.24 -25.81 13.20
N TYR A 52 -36.35 -25.94 12.22
CA TYR A 52 -36.49 -25.22 10.94
C TYR A 52 -37.38 -25.92 9.91
N PHE A 53 -37.61 -27.24 10.03
CA PHE A 53 -38.43 -27.97 9.05
C PHE A 53 -39.95 -27.87 9.27
N ALA A 54 -40.42 -27.29 10.38
CA ALA A 54 -41.85 -27.15 10.68
C ALA A 54 -42.45 -25.77 10.35
N LEU A 55 -41.63 -24.74 10.05
CA LEU A 55 -42.11 -23.36 9.82
C LEU A 55 -41.80 -22.79 8.42
N GLY A 56 -41.10 -23.54 7.58
CA GLY A 56 -40.72 -23.12 6.22
C GLY A 56 -41.87 -22.72 5.27
N PRO A 57 -43.08 -23.33 5.30
CA PRO A 57 -44.12 -22.99 4.33
C PRO A 57 -44.89 -21.70 4.65
N PHE A 58 -44.77 -21.13 5.86
CA PHE A 58 -45.65 -20.02 6.27
C PHE A 58 -45.04 -18.62 6.06
N VAL A 59 -43.72 -18.50 5.95
CA VAL A 59 -43.04 -17.20 5.79
C VAL A 59 -42.92 -16.77 4.33
N ALA A 60 -42.99 -17.70 3.37
CA ALA A 60 -42.93 -17.38 1.94
C ALA A 60 -44.22 -16.75 1.38
N ALA A 61 -45.34 -16.76 2.12
CA ALA A 61 -46.61 -16.15 1.70
C ALA A 61 -46.77 -14.67 2.11
N LEU A 62 -45.89 -14.15 2.99
CA LEU A 62 -46.02 -12.78 3.53
C LEU A 62 -45.13 -11.74 2.86
N LEU A 63 -44.29 -12.12 1.90
CA LEU A 63 -43.32 -11.22 1.25
C LEU A 63 -43.45 -11.19 -0.29
N ALA A 64 -44.63 -11.48 -0.83
CA ALA A 64 -44.90 -11.22 -2.23
C ALA A 64 -45.00 -9.70 -2.46
N PRO A 65 -44.10 -9.07 -3.25
CA PRO A 65 -44.20 -7.65 -3.56
C PRO A 65 -45.47 -7.40 -4.39
N LYS A 66 -46.39 -6.63 -3.80
CA LYS A 66 -47.60 -6.13 -4.44
C LYS A 66 -47.17 -5.26 -5.63
N LYS A 67 -47.51 -5.68 -6.85
CA LYS A 67 -47.32 -4.85 -8.06
C LYS A 67 -48.02 -3.49 -7.83
N PRO A 68 -47.36 -2.36 -8.09
CA PRO A 68 -48.04 -1.08 -8.10
C PRO A 68 -49.01 -1.06 -9.29
N GLU A 69 -50.31 -1.10 -8.99
CA GLU A 69 -51.36 -0.67 -9.92
C GLU A 69 -51.19 0.84 -10.12
N ILE A 70 -50.63 1.19 -11.28
CA ILE A 70 -50.65 2.55 -11.80
C ILE A 70 -52.10 2.82 -12.20
N GLY A 71 -52.81 3.52 -11.32
CA GLY A 71 -54.11 4.10 -11.62
C GLY A 71 -53.95 5.21 -12.65
N GLU A 72 -54.18 4.88 -13.91
CA GLU A 72 -54.42 5.85 -14.97
C GLU A 72 -55.76 6.54 -14.70
N ARG A 73 -55.68 7.79 -14.22
CA ARG A 73 -56.81 8.73 -14.27
C ARG A 73 -57.07 9.07 -15.73
N VAL A 74 -58.09 8.45 -16.29
CA VAL A 74 -58.80 8.94 -17.48
C VAL A 74 -59.41 10.29 -17.12
N VAL A 75 -58.79 11.36 -17.58
CA VAL A 75 -59.43 12.68 -17.70
C VAL A 75 -59.95 12.74 -19.13
N ASP A 76 -61.25 12.46 -19.27
CA ASP A 76 -62.03 12.74 -20.47
C ASP A 76 -62.07 14.26 -20.70
N GLY A 77 -61.10 14.75 -21.46
CA GLY A 77 -61.08 16.10 -22.03
C GLY A 77 -61.39 15.98 -23.51
N GLY A 78 -62.67 16.14 -23.87
CA GLY A 78 -63.17 16.05 -25.24
C GLY A 78 -62.35 16.90 -26.21
N SER A 79 -61.58 16.23 -27.06
CA SER A 79 -61.02 16.81 -28.27
C SER A 79 -61.89 16.40 -29.47
N PRO A 80 -62.12 17.32 -30.43
CA PRO A 80 -62.97 17.07 -31.58
C PRO A 80 -62.39 15.99 -32.50
N PRO A 81 -63.19 15.34 -33.36
CA PRO A 81 -62.77 14.28 -34.26
C PRO A 81 -61.82 14.82 -35.34
N GLY A 82 -60.54 14.92 -35.00
CA GLY A 82 -59.45 15.19 -35.93
C GLY A 82 -59.15 13.92 -36.70
N GLY A 83 -59.29 13.99 -38.03
CA GLY A 83 -59.18 12.86 -38.93
C GLY A 83 -57.93 12.00 -38.69
N THR A 84 -58.12 10.69 -38.83
CA THR A 84 -57.06 9.70 -39.00
C THR A 84 -56.11 10.16 -40.10
N ARG A 85 -55.09 10.94 -39.75
CA ARG A 85 -53.90 11.11 -40.58
C ARG A 85 -53.32 9.71 -40.70
N ILE A 86 -53.53 9.10 -41.87
CA ILE A 86 -52.75 7.97 -42.34
C ILE A 86 -51.32 8.51 -42.35
N VAL A 87 -50.60 8.29 -41.24
CA VAL A 87 -49.18 8.57 -41.16
C VAL A 87 -48.55 7.53 -42.06
N GLU A 88 -48.25 7.96 -43.29
CA GLU A 88 -47.51 7.19 -44.25
C GLU A 88 -46.23 6.68 -43.56
N PRO A 89 -45.96 5.36 -43.58
CA PRO A 89 -44.80 4.82 -42.89
C PRO A 89 -43.55 5.54 -43.42
N PRO A 90 -42.66 6.03 -42.54
CA PRO A 90 -41.47 6.76 -42.98
C PRO A 90 -40.71 5.90 -43.99
N PRO A 91 -40.19 6.51 -45.07
CA PRO A 91 -39.50 5.78 -46.13
C PRO A 91 -38.41 4.91 -45.51
N GLU A 92 -38.40 3.63 -45.88
CA GLU A 92 -37.44 2.66 -45.38
C GLU A 92 -36.02 3.12 -45.75
N ARG A 93 -35.33 3.72 -44.77
CA ARG A 93 -33.94 4.15 -44.93
C ARG A 93 -33.06 2.91 -44.84
N LYS A 94 -32.08 2.77 -45.73
CA LYS A 94 -31.04 1.74 -45.63
C LYS A 94 -29.88 2.28 -44.77
N PRO A 95 -29.20 1.45 -43.94
CA PRO A 95 -27.94 1.84 -43.33
C PRO A 95 -26.92 2.28 -44.38
N THR A 96 -26.16 3.34 -44.07
CA THR A 96 -25.15 3.87 -44.97
C THR A 96 -23.76 3.33 -44.62
N LEU A 97 -22.89 3.19 -45.64
CA LEU A 97 -21.51 2.74 -45.43
C LEU A 97 -20.75 3.64 -44.43
N ALA A 98 -20.99 4.95 -44.45
CA ALA A 98 -20.38 5.89 -43.51
C ALA A 98 -20.79 5.63 -42.05
N GLU A 99 -22.05 5.26 -41.81
CA GLU A 99 -22.52 4.88 -40.46
C GLU A 99 -21.87 3.58 -40.00
N ALA A 100 -21.69 2.62 -40.91
CA ALA A 100 -20.98 1.37 -40.65
C ALA A 100 -19.49 1.59 -40.35
N GLU A 101 -18.81 2.46 -41.10
CA GLU A 101 -17.41 2.85 -40.83
C GLU A 101 -17.24 3.48 -39.45
N VAL A 102 -18.15 4.41 -39.08
CA VAL A 102 -18.12 5.06 -37.76
C VAL A 102 -18.38 4.04 -36.65
N ALA A 103 -19.28 3.08 -36.87
CA ALA A 103 -19.54 2.02 -35.91
C ALA A 103 -18.32 1.08 -35.75
N LEU A 104 -17.74 0.60 -36.85
CA LEU A 104 -16.57 -0.27 -36.80
C LEU A 104 -15.36 0.42 -36.16
N ARG A 105 -15.11 1.70 -36.48
CA ARG A 105 -14.03 2.49 -35.85
C ARG A 105 -14.18 2.60 -34.33
N LYS A 106 -15.41 2.58 -33.80
CA LYS A 106 -15.65 2.59 -32.34
C LYS A 106 -15.38 1.24 -31.68
N GLU A 107 -15.54 0.14 -32.43
CA GLU A 107 -15.27 -1.22 -31.93
C GLU A 107 -13.79 -1.62 -32.06
N LEU A 108 -13.02 -0.97 -32.93
CA LEU A 108 -11.60 -1.26 -33.10
C LEU A 108 -10.77 -0.86 -31.86
N PRO A 109 -9.85 -1.74 -31.40
CA PRO A 109 -8.89 -1.41 -30.35
C PRO A 109 -8.01 -0.21 -30.69
N ARG A 110 -7.47 0.46 -29.66
CA ARG A 110 -6.52 1.56 -29.83
C ARG A 110 -5.27 1.11 -30.59
N GLY A 111 -4.76 1.98 -31.44
CA GLY A 111 -3.62 1.70 -32.31
C GLY A 111 -3.94 0.77 -33.49
N ILE A 112 -5.22 0.50 -33.77
CA ILE A 112 -5.68 -0.17 -35.01
C ILE A 112 -6.57 0.81 -35.78
N SER A 113 -6.14 1.17 -36.99
CA SER A 113 -6.83 2.11 -37.86
C SER A 113 -7.56 1.40 -39.00
N LEU A 114 -8.77 1.84 -39.32
CA LEU A 114 -9.54 1.35 -40.46
C LEU A 114 -9.07 2.04 -41.74
N VAL A 115 -8.55 1.27 -42.70
CA VAL A 115 -8.06 1.77 -44.00
C VAL A 115 -9.15 1.76 -45.06
N SER A 116 -9.92 0.67 -45.14
CA SER A 116 -11.03 0.58 -46.10
C SER A 116 -12.14 -0.33 -45.60
N LEU A 117 -13.38 0.01 -45.98
CA LEU A 117 -14.56 -0.80 -45.75
C LEU A 117 -15.36 -0.92 -47.04
N LYS A 118 -15.71 -2.14 -47.45
CA LYS A 118 -16.53 -2.39 -48.66
C LYS A 118 -17.71 -3.28 -48.28
N SER A 119 -18.93 -2.92 -48.72
CA SER A 119 -20.11 -3.78 -48.59
C SER A 119 -19.97 -4.97 -49.55
N ASN A 120 -20.19 -6.18 -49.05
CA ASN A 120 -20.10 -7.42 -49.83
C ASN A 120 -21.49 -8.07 -49.99
N GLU A 121 -22.16 -8.37 -48.87
CA GLU A 121 -23.49 -8.97 -48.86
C GLU A 121 -24.44 -8.21 -47.95
N GLU A 122 -25.67 -8.02 -48.40
CA GLU A 122 -26.72 -7.31 -47.65
C GLU A 122 -28.01 -8.11 -47.72
N ARG A 123 -28.56 -8.45 -46.55
CA ARG A 123 -29.81 -9.19 -46.45
C ARG A 123 -30.72 -8.55 -45.41
N LYS A 124 -31.86 -8.05 -45.88
CA LYS A 124 -32.92 -7.56 -45.00
C LYS A 124 -33.63 -8.75 -44.34
N ASN A 125 -33.74 -8.72 -43.02
CA ASN A 125 -34.48 -9.70 -42.24
C ASN A 125 -35.96 -9.29 -42.14
N ALA A 126 -36.83 -10.24 -41.78
CA ALA A 126 -38.27 -10.00 -41.65
C ALA A 126 -38.63 -9.03 -40.52
N ASP A 127 -37.75 -8.84 -39.54
CA ASP A 127 -37.87 -7.91 -38.42
C ASP A 127 -37.46 -6.46 -38.79
N GLY A 128 -37.06 -6.21 -40.04
CA GLY A 128 -36.59 -4.92 -40.51
C GLY A 128 -35.12 -4.62 -40.20
N SER A 129 -34.40 -5.54 -39.54
CA SER A 129 -32.95 -5.45 -39.37
C SER A 129 -32.22 -5.82 -40.66
N TRP A 130 -30.99 -5.31 -40.80
CA TRP A 130 -30.12 -5.61 -41.94
C TRP A 130 -28.95 -6.46 -41.49
N ASN A 131 -28.82 -7.67 -42.04
CA ASN A 131 -27.62 -8.47 -41.92
C ASN A 131 -26.66 -8.06 -43.03
N GLU A 132 -25.54 -7.45 -42.65
CA GLU A 132 -24.57 -6.91 -43.59
C GLU A 132 -23.20 -7.56 -43.35
N THR A 133 -22.55 -7.95 -44.45
CA THR A 133 -21.19 -8.44 -44.46
C THR A 133 -20.32 -7.43 -45.18
N TYR A 134 -19.30 -6.95 -44.48
CA TYR A 134 -18.33 -5.99 -44.98
C TYR A 134 -16.95 -6.62 -45.09
N ASP A 135 -16.24 -6.33 -46.16
CA ASP A 135 -14.80 -6.58 -46.27
C ASP A 135 -14.05 -5.37 -45.73
N ALA A 136 -13.50 -5.51 -44.52
CA ALA A 136 -12.74 -4.49 -43.84
C ALA A 136 -11.24 -4.73 -44.04
N THR A 137 -10.46 -3.65 -44.11
CA THR A 137 -9.00 -3.71 -44.06
C THR A 137 -8.51 -2.72 -43.02
N VAL A 138 -7.73 -3.23 -42.07
CA VAL A 138 -7.16 -2.43 -40.98
C VAL A 138 -5.65 -2.47 -41.00
N VAL A 139 -5.03 -1.47 -40.37
CA VAL A 139 -3.57 -1.39 -40.19
C VAL A 139 -3.28 -1.08 -38.72
N ALA A 140 -2.35 -1.83 -38.12
CA ALA A 140 -1.81 -1.48 -36.82
C ALA A 140 -0.81 -0.32 -36.94
N GLU A 141 -0.93 0.66 -36.06
CA GLU A 141 0.03 1.76 -35.94
C GLU A 141 1.32 1.30 -35.24
N SER A 142 1.22 0.32 -34.35
CA SER A 142 2.32 -0.22 -33.55
C SER A 142 2.11 -1.71 -33.27
N ASP A 143 3.14 -2.38 -32.74
CA ASP A 143 3.03 -3.78 -32.35
C ASP A 143 1.92 -3.98 -31.31
N GLN A 144 1.09 -5.00 -31.52
CA GLN A 144 -0.04 -5.35 -30.66
C GLN A 144 0.26 -6.65 -29.92
N TYR A 145 -0.03 -6.67 -28.63
CA TYR A 145 0.23 -7.81 -27.75
C TYR A 145 -1.01 -8.23 -26.98
N TRP A 146 -1.23 -9.54 -26.92
CA TRP A 146 -2.12 -10.15 -25.95
C TRP A 146 -1.41 -10.21 -24.60
N VAL A 147 -1.92 -9.48 -23.63
CA VAL A 147 -1.36 -9.43 -22.28
C VAL A 147 -2.35 -10.02 -21.30
N PRO A 148 -1.96 -11.10 -20.60
CA PRO A 148 -2.76 -11.64 -19.51
C PRO A 148 -2.78 -10.66 -18.33
N ILE A 149 -3.97 -10.51 -17.75
CA ILE A 149 -4.24 -9.85 -16.49
C ILE A 149 -4.59 -10.93 -15.50
N ALA A 150 -3.92 -10.90 -14.35
CA ALA A 150 -4.17 -11.80 -13.24
C ALA A 150 -4.14 -10.99 -11.93
N ASP A 151 -4.66 -11.59 -10.86
CA ASP A 151 -4.40 -11.08 -9.52
C ASP A 151 -2.88 -11.11 -9.26
N LEU A 152 -2.36 -10.19 -8.44
CA LEU A 152 -0.93 -10.08 -8.15
C LEU A 152 -0.29 -11.45 -7.88
N ASP A 153 0.68 -11.84 -8.70
CA ASP A 153 1.30 -13.16 -8.63
C ASP A 153 2.06 -13.33 -7.32
N ALA A 154 1.84 -14.44 -6.62
CA ALA A 154 2.53 -14.78 -5.37
C ALA A 154 4.08 -14.75 -5.49
N ALA A 155 4.61 -15.06 -6.68
CA ALA A 155 6.04 -14.99 -6.94
C ALA A 155 6.57 -13.55 -6.92
N ASN A 156 5.92 -12.64 -7.67
CA ASN A 156 6.26 -11.22 -7.69
C ASN A 156 5.99 -10.55 -6.34
N LEU A 157 4.94 -10.99 -5.65
CA LEU A 157 4.54 -10.54 -4.33
C LEU A 157 5.69 -10.64 -3.32
N THR A 158 6.43 -11.75 -3.33
CA THR A 158 7.50 -11.98 -2.35
C THR A 158 8.64 -10.98 -2.51
N LYS A 159 9.03 -10.70 -3.76
CA LYS A 159 10.04 -9.69 -4.08
C LYS A 159 9.56 -8.30 -3.67
N ARG A 160 8.34 -7.93 -4.07
CA ARG A 160 7.72 -6.63 -3.76
C ARG A 160 7.56 -6.40 -2.25
N LEU A 161 7.06 -7.39 -1.52
CA LEU A 161 6.91 -7.32 -0.05
C LEU A 161 8.24 -7.15 0.69
N SER A 162 9.38 -7.50 0.09
CA SER A 162 10.69 -7.29 0.70
C SER A 162 11.08 -5.81 0.81
N GLU A 163 10.57 -4.96 -0.08
CA GLU A 163 10.82 -3.52 -0.14
C GLU A 163 10.02 -2.73 0.92
N ILE A 164 8.94 -3.34 1.41
CA ILE A 164 8.08 -2.80 2.48
C ILE A 164 8.77 -3.03 3.84
N PRO A 165 8.72 -2.05 4.76
CA PRO A 165 9.32 -2.24 6.07
C PRO A 165 8.67 -3.42 6.80
N ALA A 166 9.50 -4.17 7.52
CA ALA A 166 9.14 -5.46 8.08
C ALA A 166 7.84 -5.46 8.91
N PRO A 167 7.55 -4.45 9.75
CA PRO A 167 6.36 -4.50 10.57
C PRO A 167 5.07 -4.24 9.79
N GLU A 168 5.10 -3.63 8.59
CA GLU A 168 3.94 -3.30 7.74
C GLU A 168 3.60 -4.43 6.75
N ARG A 169 4.51 -5.38 6.49
CA ARG A 169 4.35 -6.41 5.44
C ARG A 169 3.04 -7.20 5.54
N SER A 170 2.62 -7.54 6.75
CA SER A 170 1.37 -8.29 6.97
C SER A 170 0.12 -7.47 6.68
N TRP A 171 0.14 -6.18 7.01
CA TRP A 171 -0.91 -5.23 6.66
C TRP A 171 -0.95 -5.05 5.14
N ALA A 172 0.19 -4.72 4.52
CA ALA A 172 0.29 -4.49 3.09
C ALA A 172 -0.26 -5.68 2.29
N ARG A 173 0.14 -6.91 2.63
CA ARG A 173 -0.34 -8.14 1.98
C ARG A 173 -1.86 -8.27 1.95
N ARG A 174 -2.59 -7.78 2.96
CA ARG A 174 -4.07 -7.84 3.00
C ARG A 174 -4.73 -6.79 2.11
N HIS A 175 -4.05 -5.68 1.85
CA HIS A 175 -4.54 -4.53 1.09
C HIS A 175 -4.01 -4.44 -0.33
N LEU A 176 -3.15 -5.39 -0.76
CA LEU A 176 -2.72 -5.46 -2.16
C LEU A 176 -3.89 -5.64 -3.13
N LYS A 177 -4.98 -6.26 -2.69
CA LYS A 177 -6.23 -6.38 -3.47
C LYS A 177 -6.94 -5.03 -3.70
N ASP A 178 -6.66 -4.04 -2.86
CA ASP A 178 -7.27 -2.71 -2.93
C ASP A 178 -6.39 -1.76 -3.78
N LEU A 179 -5.14 -2.16 -4.07
CA LEU A 179 -4.19 -1.35 -4.82
C LEU A 179 -4.53 -1.34 -6.32
N ILE A 180 -4.55 -0.15 -6.92
CA ILE A 180 -4.79 0.03 -8.35
C ILE A 180 -3.46 0.32 -9.03
N LEU A 181 -2.90 -0.66 -9.74
CA LEU A 181 -1.61 -0.49 -10.43
C LEU A 181 -1.73 0.25 -11.77
N THR A 182 -2.81 0.04 -12.52
CA THR A 182 -3.02 0.69 -13.82
C THR A 182 -4.45 1.24 -13.96
N GLN A 183 -4.70 2.10 -14.95
CA GLN A 183 -5.99 2.79 -15.12
C GLN A 183 -7.07 1.95 -15.81
N ASP A 184 -6.79 0.72 -16.20
CA ASP A 184 -7.68 -0.15 -16.98
C ASP A 184 -7.91 -1.51 -16.31
N GLN A 185 -7.21 -1.78 -15.20
CA GLN A 185 -7.38 -2.96 -14.37
C GLN A 185 -8.37 -2.74 -13.23
N ALA A 186 -8.90 -3.85 -12.71
CA ALA A 186 -9.57 -3.85 -11.42
C ALA A 186 -8.51 -3.74 -10.29
N PRO A 187 -8.91 -3.28 -9.10
CA PRO A 187 -8.02 -3.31 -7.93
C PRO A 187 -7.44 -4.70 -7.70
N GLY A 188 -6.16 -4.79 -7.34
CA GLY A 188 -5.48 -6.05 -7.04
C GLY A 188 -4.98 -6.84 -8.24
N GLN A 189 -5.17 -6.34 -9.45
CA GLN A 189 -4.72 -7.00 -10.68
C GLN A 189 -3.43 -6.36 -11.22
N GLU A 190 -2.61 -7.17 -11.90
CA GLU A 190 -1.40 -6.73 -12.58
C GLU A 190 -1.32 -7.28 -14.01
N TYR A 191 -0.50 -6.64 -14.84
CA TYR A 191 -0.17 -7.18 -16.16
C TYR A 191 0.94 -8.21 -16.04
N LEU A 192 0.72 -9.40 -16.59
CA LEU A 192 1.77 -10.41 -16.70
C LEU A 192 2.63 -10.11 -17.95
N PHE A 193 3.43 -9.04 -17.89
CA PHE A 193 4.26 -8.58 -19.03
C PHE A 193 5.18 -9.66 -19.59
N HIS A 194 5.69 -10.56 -18.73
CA HIS A 194 6.54 -11.68 -19.12
C HIS A 194 5.80 -12.78 -19.91
N ARG A 195 4.45 -12.77 -19.92
CA ARG A 195 3.59 -13.70 -20.66
C ARG A 195 2.90 -13.06 -21.85
N LYS A 196 3.29 -11.84 -22.25
CA LYS A 196 2.68 -11.18 -23.41
C LYS A 196 2.97 -11.97 -24.68
N LYS A 197 1.95 -12.18 -25.51
CA LYS A 197 2.07 -12.85 -26.82
C LYS A 197 1.85 -11.83 -27.94
N PRO A 198 2.75 -11.71 -28.94
CA PRO A 198 2.51 -10.83 -30.07
C PRO A 198 1.31 -11.31 -30.89
N LEU A 199 0.51 -10.38 -31.40
CA LEU A 199 -0.57 -10.68 -32.34
C LEU A 199 0.04 -10.94 -33.73
N ALA A 200 0.40 -12.20 -34.00
CA ALA A 200 1.14 -12.59 -35.20
C ALA A 200 0.46 -12.19 -36.53
N SER A 201 -0.86 -12.01 -36.54
CA SER A 201 -1.63 -11.62 -37.72
C SER A 201 -1.53 -10.13 -38.07
N LEU A 202 -1.08 -9.27 -37.15
CA LEU A 202 -1.17 -7.82 -37.30
C LEU A 202 0.21 -7.16 -37.14
N THR A 203 1.01 -7.20 -38.20
CA THR A 203 2.30 -6.50 -38.26
C THR A 203 2.07 -5.00 -38.46
N PRO A 204 2.80 -4.11 -37.77
CA PRO A 204 2.65 -2.66 -37.91
C PRO A 204 2.81 -2.21 -39.36
N GLY A 205 1.93 -1.33 -39.82
CA GLY A 205 1.94 -0.80 -41.20
C GLY A 205 1.43 -1.78 -42.27
N THR A 206 1.24 -3.07 -41.96
CA THR A 206 0.76 -4.05 -42.94
C THR A 206 -0.77 -4.12 -42.96
N PRO A 207 -1.43 -3.95 -44.13
CA PRO A 207 -2.87 -4.09 -44.24
C PRO A 207 -3.33 -5.52 -43.94
N PHE A 208 -4.27 -5.65 -43.01
CA PHE A 208 -4.88 -6.91 -42.62
C PHE A 208 -6.36 -6.94 -43.04
N PRO A 209 -6.72 -7.70 -44.08
CA PRO A 209 -8.10 -7.84 -44.52
C PRO A 209 -8.87 -8.84 -43.64
N PHE A 210 -10.11 -8.52 -43.29
CA PHE A 210 -11.04 -9.44 -42.62
C PHE A 210 -12.49 -9.14 -42.97
N ALA A 211 -13.35 -10.16 -42.86
CA ALA A 211 -14.79 -10.02 -43.05
C ALA A 211 -15.47 -9.66 -41.73
N TRP A 212 -16.20 -8.54 -41.70
CA TRP A 212 -17.00 -8.08 -40.58
C TRP A 212 -18.49 -8.32 -40.86
N LYS A 213 -19.12 -9.15 -40.02
CA LYS A 213 -20.55 -9.45 -40.13
C LYS A 213 -21.31 -8.74 -39.03
N ALA A 214 -22.16 -7.78 -39.38
CA ALA A 214 -22.92 -6.98 -38.42
C ALA A 214 -24.42 -7.04 -38.70
N VAL A 215 -25.22 -6.94 -37.64
CA VAL A 215 -26.66 -6.67 -37.73
C VAL A 215 -26.88 -5.19 -37.46
N ALA A 216 -27.41 -4.47 -38.44
CA ALA A 216 -27.86 -3.09 -38.32
C ALA A 216 -29.32 -3.06 -37.86
N THR A 217 -29.58 -2.43 -36.72
CA THR A 217 -30.92 -2.18 -36.18
C THR A 217 -31.18 -0.68 -36.08
N LEU A 218 -32.41 -0.25 -36.40
CA LEU A 218 -32.79 1.16 -36.31
C LEU A 218 -33.06 1.52 -34.85
N GLY A 219 -32.30 2.46 -34.30
CA GLY A 219 -32.53 2.98 -32.95
C GLY A 219 -33.69 3.98 -32.89
N GLU A 220 -34.15 4.28 -31.67
CA GLU A 220 -35.30 5.18 -31.42
C GLU A 220 -35.11 6.59 -32.01
N GLY A 221 -33.87 7.05 -32.18
CA GLY A 221 -33.54 8.33 -32.82
C GLY A 221 -33.38 8.28 -34.35
N GLY A 222 -33.73 7.17 -35.00
CA GLY A 222 -33.50 6.98 -36.44
C GLY A 222 -32.03 6.76 -36.84
N SER A 223 -31.13 6.62 -35.85
CA SER A 223 -29.73 6.26 -36.05
C SER A 223 -29.56 4.74 -36.12
N TRP A 224 -28.73 4.26 -37.03
CA TRP A 224 -28.39 2.84 -37.10
C TRP A 224 -27.45 2.42 -35.98
N LYS A 225 -27.79 1.32 -35.29
CA LYS A 225 -26.94 0.63 -34.33
C LYS A 225 -26.44 -0.66 -34.98
N PHE A 226 -25.13 -0.78 -35.12
CA PHE A 226 -24.49 -2.00 -35.63
C PHE A 226 -24.10 -2.88 -34.44
N VAL A 227 -24.37 -4.18 -34.55
CA VAL A 227 -23.97 -5.18 -33.57
C VAL A 227 -23.22 -6.28 -34.30
N SER A 228 -21.95 -6.48 -33.97
CA SER A 228 -21.16 -7.55 -34.59
C SER A 228 -21.73 -8.92 -34.23
N THR A 229 -22.04 -9.73 -35.25
CA THR A 229 -22.51 -11.12 -35.09
C THR A 229 -21.38 -12.10 -34.86
N THR A 230 -20.19 -11.76 -35.35
CA THR A 230 -18.97 -12.56 -35.23
C THR A 230 -17.96 -11.76 -34.42
N PRO A 231 -17.26 -12.34 -33.44
CA PRO A 231 -16.20 -11.62 -32.75
C PRO A 231 -15.17 -11.14 -33.76
N LEU A 232 -14.71 -9.90 -33.60
CA LEU A 232 -13.60 -9.38 -34.38
C LEU A 232 -12.37 -10.28 -34.17
N PRO A 233 -11.46 -10.38 -35.16
CA PRO A 233 -10.21 -11.14 -35.00
C PRO A 233 -9.29 -10.60 -33.89
N PHE A 234 -9.62 -9.41 -33.36
CA PHE A 234 -8.93 -8.73 -32.27
C PHE A 234 -9.71 -8.78 -30.94
N THR A 235 -10.84 -9.49 -30.90
CA THR A 235 -11.53 -9.77 -29.65
C THR A 235 -10.76 -10.86 -28.92
N ALA A 236 -10.64 -10.74 -27.59
CA ALA A 236 -9.86 -11.67 -26.79
C ALA A 236 -10.21 -13.13 -27.13
N PRO A 237 -9.21 -14.01 -27.29
CA PRO A 237 -9.47 -15.43 -27.49
C PRO A 237 -10.31 -15.94 -26.32
N ALA A 238 -11.20 -16.90 -26.60
CA ALA A 238 -11.95 -17.58 -25.55
C ALA A 238 -10.99 -18.05 -24.43
N PRO A 239 -11.41 -18.09 -23.15
CA PRO A 239 -10.53 -18.26 -21.98
C PRO A 239 -9.74 -19.59 -21.90
N SER A 240 -9.68 -20.39 -22.96
CA SER A 240 -9.05 -21.71 -23.00
C SER A 240 -7.53 -21.71 -22.88
N GLU A 241 -6.83 -20.59 -23.14
CA GLU A 241 -5.35 -20.56 -23.03
C GLU A 241 -4.81 -20.05 -21.68
N GLY A 242 -5.66 -19.46 -20.84
CA GLY A 242 -5.25 -18.78 -19.61
C GLY A 242 -5.58 -19.51 -18.30
N GLY A 243 -6.28 -20.64 -18.35
CA GLY A 243 -6.95 -21.15 -17.15
C GLY A 243 -8.15 -20.27 -16.77
N ALA A 244 -9.03 -20.79 -15.91
CA ALA A 244 -10.36 -20.22 -15.68
C ALA A 244 -10.38 -18.77 -15.16
N ASP A 245 -9.28 -18.29 -14.56
CA ASP A 245 -9.23 -16.99 -13.89
C ASP A 245 -8.38 -15.92 -14.60
N MET A 246 -7.71 -16.22 -15.73
CA MET A 246 -6.89 -15.22 -16.43
C MET A 246 -7.68 -14.51 -17.52
N ARG A 247 -7.79 -13.18 -17.40
CA ARG A 247 -8.37 -12.32 -18.45
C ARG A 247 -7.25 -11.88 -19.40
N VAL A 248 -7.45 -12.01 -20.70
CA VAL A 248 -6.46 -11.54 -21.70
C VAL A 248 -6.98 -10.26 -22.35
N VAL A 249 -6.10 -9.26 -22.51
CA VAL A 249 -6.44 -7.97 -23.11
C VAL A 249 -5.43 -7.62 -24.20
N LEU A 250 -5.91 -7.01 -25.29
CA LEU A 250 -5.05 -6.51 -26.36
C LEU A 250 -4.55 -5.10 -26.02
N ARG A 251 -3.23 -4.90 -26.11
CA ARG A 251 -2.58 -3.61 -25.86
C ARG A 251 -1.47 -3.36 -26.88
N SER A 252 -1.30 -2.10 -27.23
CA SER A 252 -0.18 -1.67 -28.05
C SER A 252 1.13 -1.63 -27.26
N SER A 253 2.28 -1.76 -27.93
CA SER A 253 3.60 -1.62 -27.30
C SER A 253 3.76 -0.35 -26.45
N PRO A 254 3.46 0.88 -26.97
CA PRO A 254 3.61 2.10 -26.18
C PRO A 254 2.66 2.15 -24.97
N GLU A 255 1.44 1.61 -25.08
CA GLU A 255 0.52 1.51 -23.95
C GLU A 255 1.05 0.58 -22.86
N LEU A 256 1.71 -0.53 -23.23
CA LEU A 256 2.31 -1.45 -22.26
C LEU A 256 3.52 -0.86 -21.55
N GLU A 257 4.37 -0.15 -22.27
CA GLU A 257 5.51 0.57 -21.67
C GLU A 257 5.01 1.64 -20.68
N GLN A 258 3.99 2.40 -21.07
CA GLN A 258 3.36 3.38 -20.19
C GLN A 258 2.69 2.71 -18.97
N ALA A 259 2.01 1.58 -19.17
CA ALA A 259 1.37 0.82 -18.09
C ALA A 259 2.42 0.30 -17.09
N GLN A 260 3.56 -0.19 -17.57
CA GLN A 260 4.65 -0.65 -16.72
C GLN A 260 5.23 0.50 -15.88
N LEU A 261 5.48 1.67 -16.49
CA LEU A 261 5.96 2.84 -15.77
C LEU A 261 4.96 3.32 -14.71
N LEU A 262 3.66 3.34 -15.03
CA LEU A 262 2.62 3.73 -14.08
C LEU A 262 2.52 2.74 -12.92
N GLU A 263 2.64 1.45 -13.20
CA GLU A 263 2.65 0.40 -12.18
C GLU A 263 3.82 0.57 -11.22
N GLU A 264 5.04 0.76 -11.73
CA GLU A 264 6.25 1.01 -10.93
C GLU A 264 6.09 2.27 -10.06
N GLN A 265 5.64 3.38 -10.64
CA GLN A 265 5.43 4.63 -9.90
C GLN A 265 4.39 4.51 -8.78
N ARG A 266 3.28 3.80 -9.02
CA ARG A 266 2.24 3.60 -8.00
C ARG A 266 2.70 2.67 -6.90
N TRP A 267 3.45 1.63 -7.26
CA TRP A 267 4.09 0.75 -6.31
C TRP A 267 5.07 1.53 -5.41
N ASP A 268 5.95 2.33 -6.00
CA ASP A 268 6.90 3.15 -5.27
C ASP A 268 6.21 4.13 -4.31
N ARG A 269 5.13 4.79 -4.76
CA ARG A 269 4.32 5.67 -3.91
C ARG A 269 3.72 4.92 -2.71
N PHE A 270 3.17 3.73 -2.95
CA PHE A 270 2.62 2.88 -1.89
C PHE A 270 3.70 2.51 -0.85
N VAL A 271 4.89 2.09 -1.31
CA VAL A 271 6.02 1.76 -0.43
C VAL A 271 6.53 2.99 0.33
N GLN A 272 6.63 4.15 -0.34
CA GLN A 272 7.06 5.40 0.28
C GLN A 272 6.10 5.86 1.38
N HIS A 273 4.80 5.76 1.15
CA HIS A 273 3.80 6.13 2.14
C HIS A 273 3.87 5.23 3.39
N LEU A 274 4.08 3.92 3.22
CA LEU A 274 4.30 3.02 4.36
C LEU A 274 5.58 3.34 5.15
N LYS A 275 6.66 3.74 4.46
CA LYS A 275 7.90 4.22 5.11
C LYS A 275 7.69 5.53 5.87
N GLU A 276 6.82 6.40 5.37
CA GLU A 276 6.44 7.65 6.03
C GLU A 276 5.65 7.38 7.30
N ILE A 277 4.67 6.48 7.26
CA ILE A 277 3.91 6.03 8.44
C ILE A 277 4.85 5.46 9.51
N GLU A 278 5.82 4.61 9.12
CA GLU A 278 6.82 4.07 10.05
C GLU A 278 7.67 5.19 10.67
N ARG A 279 8.09 6.18 9.87
CA ARG A 279 8.89 7.32 10.33
C ARG A 279 8.10 8.17 11.32
N GLU A 280 6.85 8.47 11.04
CA GLU A 280 5.97 9.26 11.91
C GLU A 280 5.68 8.53 13.23
N ALA A 281 5.39 7.22 13.17
CA ALA A 281 5.22 6.40 14.36
C ALA A 281 6.48 6.43 15.26
N ARG A 282 7.67 6.32 14.68
CA ARG A 282 8.94 6.43 15.41
C ARG A 282 9.19 7.84 15.95
N ALA A 283 8.74 8.88 15.26
CA ALA A 283 8.81 10.25 15.77
C ALA A 283 7.97 10.39 17.06
N ARG A 284 6.76 9.81 17.10
CA ARG A 284 5.92 9.76 18.31
C ARG A 284 6.60 9.01 19.46
N TYR A 285 7.30 7.91 19.16
CA TYR A 285 8.12 7.23 20.17
C TYR A 285 9.19 8.17 20.75
N ALA A 286 9.89 8.91 19.89
CA ALA A 286 10.94 9.83 20.29
C ALA A 286 10.40 11.01 21.14
N GLU A 287 9.25 11.58 20.79
CA GLU A 287 8.58 12.64 21.55
C GLU A 287 8.28 12.20 23.00
N VAL A 288 7.77 10.98 23.19
CA VAL A 288 7.51 10.45 24.54
C VAL A 288 8.82 10.19 25.30
N MET A 289 9.86 9.72 24.61
CA MET A 289 11.16 9.44 25.21
C MET A 289 11.99 10.68 25.52
N GLU A 290 11.75 11.80 24.85
CA GLU A 290 12.39 13.09 25.17
C GLU A 290 12.01 13.58 26.58
N ASN A 291 10.78 13.29 27.01
CA ASN A 291 10.29 13.57 28.35
C ASN A 291 10.72 12.54 29.40
N ALA A 292 11.38 11.45 28.99
CA ALA A 292 11.83 10.42 29.92
C ALA A 292 13.04 10.92 30.74
N PRO A 293 13.18 10.49 32.01
CA PRO A 293 14.34 10.85 32.81
C PRO A 293 15.63 10.42 32.11
N SER A 294 16.61 11.33 32.08
CA SER A 294 17.93 11.09 31.48
C SER A 294 18.54 9.78 31.98
N ARG A 295 19.34 9.10 31.13
CA ARG A 295 19.91 7.79 31.48
C ARG A 295 20.72 7.90 32.78
N VAL A 296 20.16 7.43 33.88
CA VAL A 296 20.87 7.37 35.17
C VAL A 296 22.04 6.41 34.98
N ARG A 297 23.26 6.95 35.00
CA ARG A 297 24.48 6.13 34.95
C ARG A 297 24.49 5.23 36.18
N ARG A 298 24.81 3.95 35.99
CA ARG A 298 25.07 3.07 37.13
C ARG A 298 26.16 3.73 37.97
N PRO A 299 25.97 3.87 39.29
CA PRO A 299 27.06 4.29 40.16
C PRO A 299 28.19 3.28 39.96
N ASP A 300 29.35 3.78 39.52
CA ASP A 300 30.48 2.94 39.14
C ASP A 300 31.17 2.46 40.43
N VAL A 301 30.67 1.35 40.99
CA VAL A 301 31.04 0.85 42.33
C VAL A 301 32.52 0.47 42.43
N PHE A 302 33.24 0.36 41.30
CA PHE A 302 34.64 -0.04 41.24
C PHE A 302 35.60 1.00 40.65
N ARG A 303 35.15 2.24 40.38
CA ARG A 303 36.08 3.30 39.98
C ARG A 303 36.75 3.91 41.23
N ALA A 304 37.60 3.11 41.86
CA ALA A 304 38.56 3.58 42.85
C ALA A 304 39.55 4.53 42.14
N GLY A 305 39.42 5.84 42.33
CA GLY A 305 40.50 6.78 42.00
C GLY A 305 40.18 8.04 41.17
N SER A 306 38.94 8.52 41.07
CA SER A 306 38.72 9.91 40.61
C SER A 306 37.82 10.67 41.57
N GLY A 307 38.42 11.16 42.66
CA GLY A 307 37.77 12.07 43.59
C GLY A 307 37.32 13.35 42.88
N GLY A 308 36.00 13.56 42.81
CA GLY A 308 35.46 14.91 42.79
C GLY A 308 35.55 15.47 44.22
N PRO A 309 36.13 16.66 44.45
CA PRO A 309 36.54 17.13 45.77
C PRO A 309 35.41 17.50 46.75
N THR A 310 34.13 17.33 46.40
CA THR A 310 33.03 17.95 47.16
C THR A 310 32.21 17.01 48.05
N THR A 311 32.34 15.67 47.94
CA THR A 311 31.51 14.75 48.76
C THR A 311 32.31 13.84 49.70
N MET A 312 33.62 13.73 49.52
CA MET A 312 34.49 12.98 50.43
C MET A 312 34.93 13.83 51.65
N GLY A 313 34.96 15.16 51.51
CA GLY A 313 35.37 16.09 52.58
C GLY A 313 34.37 16.16 53.75
N GLU A 314 33.07 16.17 53.48
CA GLU A 314 32.05 16.17 54.54
C GLU A 314 31.91 14.81 55.24
N GLY A 315 31.99 13.70 54.49
CA GLY A 315 31.93 12.36 55.05
C GLY A 315 33.14 12.00 55.92
N ALA A 316 34.35 12.40 55.49
CA ALA A 316 35.57 12.21 56.26
C ALA A 316 35.64 13.13 57.49
N GLY A 317 35.16 14.38 57.38
CA GLY A 317 35.14 15.33 58.49
C GLY A 317 34.22 14.90 59.65
N ILE A 318 33.03 14.37 59.35
CA ILE A 318 32.08 13.92 60.37
C ILE A 318 32.53 12.58 61.00
N GLY A 319 33.09 11.66 60.21
CA GLY A 319 33.62 10.38 60.72
C GLY A 319 34.86 10.55 61.60
N ALA A 320 35.76 11.47 61.23
CA ALA A 320 36.94 11.79 62.03
C ALA A 320 36.58 12.53 63.34
N ALA A 321 35.63 13.47 63.30
CA ALA A 321 35.17 14.18 64.50
C ALA A 321 34.41 13.28 65.48
N GLY A 322 33.55 12.38 64.98
CA GLY A 322 32.83 11.41 65.82
C GLY A 322 33.73 10.33 66.43
N GLY A 323 34.71 9.83 65.66
CA GLY A 323 35.69 8.83 66.13
C GLY A 323 36.69 9.39 67.15
N ALA A 324 37.11 10.64 66.99
CA ALA A 324 38.00 11.31 67.94
C ALA A 324 37.33 11.57 69.31
N LEU A 325 36.04 11.94 69.32
CA LEU A 325 35.27 12.13 70.57
C LEU A 325 35.03 10.80 71.31
N GLY A 326 34.72 9.72 70.58
CA GLY A 326 34.55 8.39 71.17
C GLY A 326 35.86 7.77 71.68
N GLY A 327 36.96 7.94 70.95
CA GLY A 327 38.28 7.45 71.35
C GLY A 327 38.89 8.18 72.55
N ALA A 328 38.61 9.48 72.70
CA ALA A 328 39.09 10.28 73.82
C ALA A 328 38.45 9.92 75.18
N MET A 329 37.23 9.36 75.19
CA MET A 329 36.57 8.95 76.45
C MET A 329 37.08 7.63 77.05
N PHE A 330 37.74 6.77 76.26
CA PHE A 330 38.15 5.43 76.71
C PHE A 330 39.67 5.18 76.76
N GLY A 331 40.50 6.05 76.18
CA GLY A 331 41.96 5.86 76.20
C GLY A 331 42.71 7.19 76.14
N GLY A 332 43.21 7.64 77.29
CA GLY A 332 44.02 8.87 77.39
C GLY A 332 45.25 8.85 76.47
N GLY A 333 45.60 10.04 75.95
CA GLY A 333 46.88 10.38 75.31
C GLY A 333 47.20 9.70 73.98
N GLU A 334 47.33 8.38 73.96
CA GLU A 334 47.74 7.59 72.80
C GLU A 334 46.57 6.85 72.11
N GLY A 335 45.43 6.69 72.80
CA GLY A 335 44.21 6.07 72.25
C GLY A 335 43.46 6.92 71.22
N ALA A 336 43.64 8.24 71.25
CA ALA A 336 42.94 9.17 70.34
C ALA A 336 43.42 9.06 68.88
N ALA A 337 44.70 8.78 68.64
CA ALA A 337 45.25 8.63 67.29
C ALA A 337 44.80 7.30 66.64
N ILE A 338 44.76 6.21 67.42
CA ILE A 338 44.29 4.90 66.96
C ILE A 338 42.77 4.91 66.78
N GLY A 339 42.02 5.57 67.68
CA GLY A 339 40.57 5.76 67.58
C GLY A 339 40.14 6.62 66.40
N ALA A 340 40.92 7.66 66.04
CA ALA A 340 40.70 8.45 64.83
C ALA A 340 40.99 7.64 63.55
N GLY A 341 42.05 6.83 63.54
CA GLY A 341 42.40 5.95 62.41
C GLY A 341 41.36 4.85 62.16
N LEU A 342 40.91 4.16 63.20
CA LEU A 342 39.85 3.14 63.12
C LEU A 342 38.46 3.75 62.87
N GLY A 343 38.14 4.90 63.47
CA GLY A 343 36.89 5.63 63.25
C GLY A 343 36.78 6.20 61.84
N ALA A 344 37.88 6.67 61.23
CA ALA A 344 37.92 7.05 59.83
C ALA A 344 37.79 5.84 58.90
N LEU A 345 38.40 4.71 59.23
CA LEU A 345 38.30 3.46 58.45
C LEU A 345 36.88 2.87 58.51
N PHE A 346 36.28 2.76 59.70
CA PHE A 346 34.91 2.29 59.89
C PHE A 346 33.85 3.31 59.45
N GLY A 347 34.12 4.61 59.56
CA GLY A 347 33.25 5.67 59.03
C GLY A 347 33.25 5.70 57.50
N ALA A 348 34.40 5.48 56.86
CA ALA A 348 34.50 5.31 55.41
C ALA A 348 33.83 4.01 54.92
N LEU A 349 33.99 2.89 55.66
CA LEU A 349 33.34 1.62 55.34
C LEU A 349 31.81 1.64 55.62
N GLY A 350 31.37 2.21 56.73
CA GLY A 350 29.96 2.30 57.13
C GLY A 350 29.15 3.34 56.35
N GLY A 351 29.76 4.50 56.04
CA GLY A 351 29.18 5.53 55.17
C GLY A 351 29.02 5.07 53.72
N GLY A 352 29.96 4.23 53.24
CA GLY A 352 29.86 3.56 51.94
C GLY A 352 28.63 2.65 51.84
N ILE A 353 28.33 1.85 52.87
CA ILE A 353 27.20 0.90 52.84
C ILE A 353 25.85 1.63 52.92
N TYR A 354 25.71 2.66 53.75
CA TYR A 354 24.44 3.39 53.89
C TYR A 354 24.15 4.31 52.67
N SER A 355 25.18 4.98 52.12
CA SER A 355 25.05 5.76 50.90
C SER A 355 24.75 4.88 49.68
N HIS A 356 25.32 3.66 49.62
CA HIS A 356 25.06 2.69 48.57
C HIS A 356 23.59 2.24 48.53
N GLN A 357 22.97 1.95 49.69
CA GLN A 357 21.55 1.57 49.72
C GLN A 357 20.61 2.68 49.23
N LYS A 358 20.92 3.95 49.53
CA LYS A 358 20.12 5.09 49.07
C LYS A 358 20.31 5.36 47.58
N GLN A 359 21.55 5.29 47.08
CA GLN A 359 21.86 5.44 45.65
C GLN A 359 21.27 4.29 44.82
N GLN A 360 21.31 3.07 45.33
CA GLN A 360 20.72 1.91 44.66
C GLN A 360 19.19 2.04 44.56
N LYS A 361 18.51 2.47 45.63
CA LYS A 361 17.05 2.72 45.59
C LYS A 361 16.68 3.83 44.61
N GLN A 362 17.45 4.93 44.55
CA GLN A 362 17.24 6.00 43.58
C GLN A 362 17.47 5.54 42.14
N TYR A 363 18.50 4.72 41.91
CA TYR A 363 18.76 4.12 40.61
C TYR A 363 17.64 3.16 40.17
N GLU A 364 17.16 2.29 41.07
CA GLU A 364 16.04 1.39 40.79
C GLU A 364 14.74 2.15 40.52
N ALA A 365 14.45 3.21 41.26
CA ALA A 365 13.29 4.06 41.05
C ALA A 365 13.34 4.76 39.68
N ALA A 366 14.47 5.37 39.32
CA ALA A 366 14.63 6.02 38.01
C ALA A 366 14.58 5.01 36.84
N LEU A 367 15.07 3.79 37.05
CA LEU A 367 15.00 2.73 36.06
C LEU A 367 13.56 2.19 35.91
N ALA A 368 12.79 2.12 36.99
CA ALA A 368 11.37 1.76 36.94
C ALA A 368 10.55 2.85 36.23
N GLU A 369 10.83 4.13 36.52
CA GLU A 369 10.20 5.27 35.86
C GLU A 369 10.51 5.26 34.35
N ARG A 370 11.77 5.11 33.96
CA ARG A 370 12.16 5.02 32.55
C ARG A 370 11.53 3.84 31.82
N ARG A 371 11.40 2.67 32.46
CA ARG A 371 10.66 1.53 31.89
C ARG A 371 9.19 1.85 31.68
N SER A 372 8.59 2.69 32.51
CA SER A 372 7.22 3.14 32.32
C SER A 372 7.10 4.05 31.09
N TYR A 373 8.06 4.97 30.90
CA TYR A 373 8.16 5.79 29.69
C TYR A 373 8.41 4.96 28.43
N GLU A 374 9.28 3.95 28.48
CA GLU A 374 9.52 3.05 27.33
C GLU A 374 8.24 2.29 26.93
N ARG A 375 7.44 1.85 27.91
CA ARG A 375 6.14 1.23 27.65
C ARG A 375 5.17 2.23 27.05
N GLN A 376 5.07 3.43 27.60
CA GLN A 376 4.21 4.50 27.09
C GLN A 376 4.61 4.90 25.67
N ALA A 377 5.91 5.06 25.40
CA ALA A 377 6.45 5.39 24.08
C ALA A 377 6.13 4.28 23.08
N SER A 378 6.33 3.01 23.44
CA SER A 378 5.98 1.87 22.58
C SER A 378 4.48 1.75 22.32
N ALA A 379 3.64 2.15 23.27
CA ALA A 379 2.19 2.18 23.11
C ALA A 379 1.78 3.35 22.20
N ALA A 380 2.38 4.53 22.38
CA ALA A 380 2.15 5.70 21.54
C ALA A 380 2.54 5.44 20.08
N GLU A 381 3.69 4.81 19.85
CA GLU A 381 4.14 4.38 18.52
C GLU A 381 3.13 3.45 17.86
N ARG A 382 2.68 2.41 18.57
CA ARG A 382 1.70 1.45 18.04
C ARG A 382 0.37 2.11 17.72
N ASN A 383 -0.14 2.95 18.63
CA ASN A 383 -1.42 3.63 18.44
C ASN A 383 -1.37 4.60 17.25
N ALA A 384 -0.29 5.39 17.13
CA ALA A 384 -0.11 6.31 16.01
C ALA A 384 -0.01 5.55 14.68
N ARG A 385 0.78 4.47 14.68
CA ARG A 385 0.93 3.60 13.52
C ARG A 385 -0.38 2.94 13.09
N GLU A 386 -1.14 2.38 14.04
CA GLU A 386 -2.44 1.78 13.76
C GLU A 386 -3.43 2.81 13.21
N HIS A 387 -3.45 4.02 13.76
CA HIS A 387 -4.29 5.12 13.27
C HIS A 387 -3.97 5.48 11.82
N LEU A 388 -2.70 5.75 11.51
CA LEU A 388 -2.26 6.13 10.16
C LEU A 388 -2.50 5.00 9.15
N LEU A 389 -2.31 3.74 9.55
CA LEU A 389 -2.61 2.60 8.68
C LEU A 389 -4.12 2.45 8.42
N LEU A 390 -4.98 2.75 9.40
CA LEU A 390 -6.43 2.73 9.22
C LEU A 390 -6.91 3.86 8.30
N GLU A 391 -6.33 5.06 8.41
CA GLU A 391 -6.62 6.16 7.49
C GLU A 391 -6.22 5.79 6.05
N TYR A 392 -5.02 5.23 5.89
CA TYR A 392 -4.55 4.81 4.57
C TYR A 392 -5.35 3.64 3.99
N GLU A 393 -5.81 2.70 4.83
CA GLU A 393 -6.73 1.63 4.43
C GLU A 393 -8.02 2.20 3.83
N GLN A 394 -8.62 3.21 4.48
CA GLN A 394 -9.84 3.84 3.98
C GLN A 394 -9.60 4.52 2.62
N GLU A 395 -8.48 5.23 2.47
CA GLU A 395 -8.11 5.87 1.20
C GLU A 395 -7.99 4.85 0.06
N LEU A 396 -7.29 3.72 0.29
CA LEU A 396 -7.15 2.66 -0.70
C LEU A 396 -8.50 2.04 -1.07
N GLN A 397 -9.37 1.79 -0.09
CA GLN A 397 -10.71 1.24 -0.33
C GLN A 397 -11.59 2.20 -1.11
N GLU A 398 -11.56 3.50 -0.80
CA GLU A 398 -12.29 4.52 -1.54
C GLU A 398 -11.83 4.59 -3.00
N GLN A 399 -10.51 4.61 -3.23
CA GLN A 399 -9.95 4.57 -4.58
C GLN A 399 -10.38 3.29 -5.32
N ALA A 400 -10.31 2.14 -4.67
CA ALA A 400 -10.75 0.86 -5.23
C ALA A 400 -12.24 0.86 -5.61
N GLN A 401 -13.11 1.40 -4.74
CA GLN A 401 -14.55 1.49 -5.00
C GLN A 401 -14.88 2.46 -6.13
N GLN A 402 -14.24 3.63 -6.16
CA GLN A 402 -14.36 4.58 -7.28
C GLN A 402 -13.92 3.93 -8.59
N ARG A 403 -12.88 3.10 -8.55
CA ARG A 403 -12.39 2.40 -9.73
C ARG A 403 -13.36 1.33 -10.20
N LEU A 404 -13.91 0.54 -9.29
CA LEU A 404 -14.91 -0.47 -9.61
C LEU A 404 -16.19 0.15 -10.15
N SER A 405 -16.61 1.31 -9.65
CA SER A 405 -17.80 2.01 -10.18
C SER A 405 -17.56 2.57 -11.59
N LEU A 406 -16.36 3.08 -11.89
CA LEU A 406 -15.97 3.49 -13.24
C LEU A 406 -15.96 2.30 -14.21
N LEU A 407 -15.45 1.14 -13.78
CA LEU A 407 -15.45 -0.08 -14.58
C LEU A 407 -16.86 -0.66 -14.78
N ALA A 408 -17.70 -0.66 -13.74
CA ALA A 408 -19.07 -1.14 -13.80
C ALA A 408 -19.96 -0.23 -14.66
N GLY A 409 -19.81 1.09 -14.53
CA GLY A 409 -20.54 2.08 -15.32
C GLY A 409 -20.18 2.05 -16.81
N GLY A 410 -18.96 1.64 -17.16
CA GLY A 410 -18.54 1.41 -18.55
C GLY A 410 -19.05 0.10 -19.16
N SER A 411 -19.50 -0.86 -18.35
CA SER A 411 -19.88 -2.21 -18.81
C SER A 411 -21.29 -2.30 -19.42
N GLY A 412 -22.07 -1.20 -19.41
CA GLY A 412 -23.44 -1.17 -19.93
C GLY A 412 -23.55 -1.24 -21.47
N GLY A 413 -22.45 -1.16 -22.21
CA GLY A 413 -22.48 -1.28 -23.67
C GLY A 413 -21.10 -1.41 -24.30
N SER A 414 -20.83 -2.60 -24.83
CA SER A 414 -19.71 -2.96 -25.71
C SER A 414 -18.42 -3.45 -25.03
N SER A 415 -18.13 -4.73 -25.31
CA SER A 415 -16.80 -5.27 -25.48
C SER A 415 -15.80 -4.22 -25.99
N ASN A 416 -14.72 -3.98 -25.26
CA ASN A 416 -13.58 -3.15 -25.68
C ASN A 416 -13.85 -1.67 -26.01
N GLY A 417 -14.95 -1.07 -25.52
CA GLY A 417 -15.14 0.37 -25.58
C GLY A 417 -14.08 1.12 -24.74
N SER A 418 -13.17 1.82 -25.42
CA SER A 418 -12.19 2.74 -24.80
C SER A 418 -12.86 3.72 -23.83
N PRO A 419 -12.28 3.98 -22.63
CA PRO A 419 -12.66 5.14 -21.85
C PRO A 419 -12.24 6.39 -22.62
N GLY A 420 -13.17 7.33 -22.81
CA GLY A 420 -13.08 8.43 -23.76
C GLY A 420 -11.80 9.27 -23.66
N GLY A 421 -11.25 9.61 -24.82
CA GLY A 421 -10.38 10.77 -24.97
C GLY A 421 -11.17 12.02 -24.64
N GLY A 422 -10.93 12.56 -23.45
CA GLY A 422 -11.34 13.92 -23.10
C GLY A 422 -10.63 14.89 -24.03
N ASN A 423 -11.39 15.53 -24.89
CA ASN A 423 -10.96 16.62 -25.76
C ASN A 423 -10.40 17.76 -24.89
N SER A 424 -9.10 17.99 -24.96
CA SER A 424 -8.32 18.94 -24.14
C SER A 424 -8.44 20.39 -24.63
N ASN A 425 -9.65 20.88 -24.94
CA ASN A 425 -9.89 22.26 -25.36
C ASN A 425 -11.14 22.89 -24.70
N ASN A 426 -11.25 22.80 -23.38
CA ASN A 426 -12.19 23.63 -22.62
C ASN A 426 -11.53 24.23 -21.37
N PRO A 427 -11.14 25.51 -21.37
CA PRO A 427 -10.66 26.20 -20.18
C PRO A 427 -11.87 26.71 -19.40
N GLY A 428 -12.41 25.91 -18.47
CA GLY A 428 -13.53 26.40 -17.65
C GLY A 428 -14.31 25.41 -16.78
N GLY A 429 -13.91 24.14 -16.70
CA GLY A 429 -14.57 23.16 -15.83
C GLY A 429 -13.72 22.82 -14.63
N GLY A 430 -13.85 23.58 -13.54
CA GLY A 430 -13.30 23.19 -12.24
C GLY A 430 -13.95 21.91 -11.71
N PRO A 431 -13.29 21.21 -10.76
CA PRO A 431 -13.81 19.98 -10.16
C PRO A 431 -15.15 20.22 -9.44
N PRO A 432 -16.02 19.21 -9.30
CA PRO A 432 -17.25 19.36 -8.54
C PRO A 432 -16.95 19.74 -7.09
N ALA A 433 -17.64 20.78 -6.62
CA ALA A 433 -17.52 21.29 -5.27
C ALA A 433 -17.79 20.19 -4.24
N MET A 434 -16.89 20.07 -3.26
CA MET A 434 -17.11 19.26 -2.06
C MET A 434 -18.32 19.77 -1.27
N PRO A 435 -19.03 18.91 -0.51
CA PRO A 435 -20.09 19.37 0.39
C PRO A 435 -19.51 20.33 1.44
N ALA A 436 -20.19 21.47 1.63
CA ALA A 436 -19.82 22.47 2.61
C ALA A 436 -19.96 21.91 4.04
N PHE A 437 -18.85 21.84 4.77
CA PHE A 437 -18.87 21.66 6.21
C PHE A 437 -19.39 22.93 6.89
N PRO A 438 -20.21 22.84 7.96
CA PRO A 438 -20.58 23.99 8.77
C PRO A 438 -19.32 24.52 9.48
N SER A 439 -18.98 25.76 9.14
CA SER A 439 -17.85 26.51 9.69
C SER A 439 -18.20 27.02 11.09
N ASP A 440 -17.91 26.23 12.13
CA ASP A 440 -17.76 26.76 13.49
C ASP A 440 -16.36 27.37 13.63
N GLY A 441 -16.34 28.70 13.78
CA GLY A 441 -15.16 29.57 13.75
C GLY A 441 -14.14 29.32 14.86
N SER A 442 -13.30 28.30 14.70
CA SER A 442 -12.08 28.11 15.47
C SER A 442 -10.96 27.64 14.53
N GLY A 443 -10.41 28.58 13.77
CA GLY A 443 -9.23 28.32 12.94
C GLY A 443 -8.00 28.00 13.82
N PRO A 444 -7.12 27.09 13.37
CA PRO A 444 -5.86 26.83 14.05
C PRO A 444 -4.95 28.08 14.04
N PRO A 445 -4.08 28.26 15.06
CA PRO A 445 -3.16 29.39 15.10
C PRO A 445 -2.20 29.39 13.89
N PRO A 446 -1.78 30.58 13.43
CA PRO A 446 -0.88 30.70 12.29
C PRO A 446 0.48 30.04 12.58
N MET A 447 0.99 29.28 11.62
CA MET A 447 2.34 28.73 11.68
C MET A 447 3.39 29.85 11.72
N PRO A 448 4.52 29.65 12.42
CA PRO A 448 5.62 30.60 12.41
C PRO A 448 6.26 30.70 11.01
N PRO A 449 6.79 31.88 10.63
CA PRO A 449 7.40 32.07 9.31
C PRO A 449 8.67 31.24 9.15
N VAL A 450 8.77 30.59 7.99
CA VAL A 450 9.96 29.85 7.53
C VAL A 450 11.12 30.84 7.32
N PRO A 451 12.36 30.54 7.77
CA PRO A 451 13.50 31.42 7.55
C PRO A 451 13.83 31.54 6.06
N THR A 452 14.10 32.77 5.65
CA THR A 452 14.47 33.19 4.30
C THR A 452 15.75 32.49 3.86
N GLN A 453 15.69 31.68 2.79
CA GLN A 453 16.88 31.14 2.13
C GLN A 453 17.63 32.27 1.42
N GLU A 454 18.91 32.44 1.76
CA GLU A 454 19.85 33.28 1.01
C GLU A 454 20.18 32.65 -0.36
N PRO A 455 20.37 33.46 -1.42
CA PRO A 455 20.65 32.96 -2.75
C PRO A 455 22.12 32.53 -2.88
N TYR A 456 22.35 31.22 -3.02
CA TYR A 456 23.65 30.69 -3.41
C TYR A 456 23.93 31.02 -4.89
N GLY A 457 24.87 31.95 -5.08
CA GLY A 457 26.12 31.72 -5.82
C GLY A 457 26.04 31.22 -7.26
N ALA A 458 26.37 32.14 -8.18
CA ALA A 458 26.60 31.91 -9.59
C ALA A 458 27.66 30.83 -9.89
N ALA A 459 27.39 30.01 -10.90
CA ALA A 459 28.34 29.05 -11.49
C ALA A 459 29.38 29.78 -12.36
N PRO A 460 30.67 29.40 -12.32
CA PRO A 460 31.63 29.84 -13.33
C PRO A 460 31.67 28.91 -14.55
N SER A 461 31.71 29.60 -15.69
CA SER A 461 32.09 29.25 -17.06
C SER A 461 32.88 27.96 -17.34
N ALA A 462 32.51 27.37 -18.48
CA ALA A 462 33.21 26.38 -19.28
C ALA A 462 34.70 26.66 -19.53
N GLY A 463 35.48 25.58 -19.64
CA GLY A 463 36.87 25.61 -20.09
C GLY A 463 37.53 24.23 -20.27
N ASN A 464 37.50 23.73 -21.51
CA ASN A 464 38.37 22.72 -22.14
C ASN A 464 38.30 21.22 -21.76
N PRO A 465 38.33 20.31 -22.78
CA PRO A 465 38.44 18.86 -22.58
C PRO A 465 39.89 18.37 -22.62
N PRO A 466 40.25 17.28 -21.90
CA PRO A 466 41.44 16.50 -22.19
C PRO A 466 41.14 15.16 -22.88
N ALA A 467 42.14 14.71 -23.64
CA ALA A 467 42.19 13.54 -24.51
C ALA A 467 42.34 12.19 -23.74
N PRO A 468 42.28 11.03 -24.43
CA PRO A 468 41.93 9.74 -23.83
C PRO A 468 43.12 8.81 -23.50
N PHE A 469 42.79 7.76 -22.74
CA PHE A 469 43.55 6.54 -22.41
C PHE A 469 44.66 6.60 -21.35
N GLY A 470 44.46 5.80 -20.30
CA GLY A 470 45.47 5.47 -19.30
C GLY A 470 44.97 4.42 -18.31
N SER A 471 45.20 3.16 -18.64
CA SER A 471 45.02 1.97 -17.80
C SER A 471 45.77 2.05 -16.46
N GLY A 472 45.15 1.61 -15.36
CA GLY A 472 45.86 1.20 -14.16
C GLY A 472 45.15 1.45 -12.84
N SER A 473 44.46 0.44 -12.32
CA SER A 473 44.33 0.23 -10.86
C SER A 473 45.55 -0.59 -10.41
N PRO A 474 46.13 -0.31 -9.23
CA PRO A 474 45.78 -1.17 -8.09
C PRO A 474 45.82 -0.47 -6.71
N PHE A 475 44.93 -0.95 -5.82
CA PHE A 475 45.04 -1.04 -4.36
C PHE A 475 45.72 0.09 -3.55
N SER A 476 44.96 0.67 -2.62
CA SER A 476 45.51 1.33 -1.42
C SER A 476 44.82 0.76 -0.18
N SER A 477 45.64 0.23 0.73
CA SER A 477 45.25 -0.30 2.04
C SER A 477 44.70 0.79 2.97
N PRO A 478 43.87 0.43 3.96
CA PRO A 478 43.42 1.34 5.02
C PRO A 478 44.39 1.25 6.21
N ASP A 479 44.96 2.38 6.66
CA ASP A 479 45.62 2.42 7.96
C ASP A 479 45.63 3.82 8.60
N ASN A 480 45.50 3.81 9.92
CA ASN A 480 45.76 4.88 10.90
C ASN A 480 44.72 5.99 11.11
N GLY A 481 43.61 5.62 11.77
CA GLY A 481 42.81 6.54 12.58
C GLY A 481 43.51 6.88 13.90
N GLY A 482 44.38 7.88 13.89
CA GLY A 482 44.84 8.55 15.11
C GLY A 482 43.82 9.58 15.61
N PRO A 483 43.74 9.86 16.92
CA PRO A 483 42.82 10.85 17.46
C PRO A 483 43.19 12.28 17.01
N PRO A 484 42.19 13.17 16.80
CA PRO A 484 42.43 14.53 16.33
C PRO A 484 43.20 15.38 17.36
N PRO A 485 44.03 16.34 16.92
CA PRO A 485 44.76 17.23 17.80
C PRO A 485 43.83 18.18 18.58
N PRO A 486 44.21 18.62 19.79
CA PRO A 486 43.42 19.56 20.58
C PRO A 486 43.40 20.97 19.96
N PRO A 487 42.33 21.74 20.21
CA PRO A 487 42.18 23.10 19.67
C PRO A 487 43.18 24.09 20.30
N PRO A 488 43.57 25.15 19.57
CA PRO A 488 44.50 26.16 20.06
C PRO A 488 43.88 27.02 21.18
N PRO A 489 44.70 27.57 22.10
CA PRO A 489 44.22 28.47 23.15
C PRO A 489 43.76 29.81 22.57
N PRO A 490 42.80 30.50 23.24
CA PRO A 490 42.31 31.80 22.81
C PRO A 490 43.39 32.88 22.96
N PRO A 491 43.37 33.92 22.09
CA PRO A 491 44.34 35.01 22.12
C PRO A 491 44.14 35.93 23.34
N GLU A 492 45.26 36.41 23.89
CA GLU A 492 45.32 37.43 24.96
C GLU A 492 44.92 38.83 24.47
#